data_AF-A0A853DJW4-F1
#
_entry.id   AF-A0A853DJW4-F1
#
_cell.length_a   1.000
_cell.length_b   1.000
_cell.length_c   1.000
_cell.angle_alpha   90.00
_cell.angle_beta   90.00
_cell.angle_gamma   90.00
#
_symmetry.space_group_name_H-M   'P 1'
#
loop_
_entity.id
_entity.type
_entity.pdbx_description
1 polymer ?
#
loop_
_entity_poly.entity_id
_entity_poly.type
_entity_poly.pdbx_seq_one_letter_code
_entity_poly.pdbx_strand_id
1 'polypeptide(L)'
;MSYAGPRSDALPEALLSDIDTSGYYPALVSDVVATALGDDTVVSHLVHAETTFDSETVRRHVTVLVLAPHRLVVVHADDHAPSADTPAEHLGAVATATSETIPLGRVRGVMLAHVVSAPEDYRPGSLGREITLKLGWGTVAAIDIMPAQCADPQCEADHGYEGTIGDDDITLRITGEVDGDDTLEQAKQFAAVLSRALGQPTR
;
A
#
# COMPACT_ATOMS: atom_id res chain seq x y z
N MET A 1 -30.74 19.73 -7.56
CA MET A 1 -30.53 18.48 -6.78
C MET A 1 -29.08 18.47 -6.36
N SER A 2 -28.80 18.73 -5.09
CA SER A 2 -27.43 18.71 -4.55
C SER A 2 -27.10 17.27 -4.21
N TYR A 3 -26.11 16.68 -4.89
CA TYR A 3 -25.59 15.37 -4.52
C TYR A 3 -24.77 15.58 -3.25
N ALA A 4 -25.36 15.29 -2.09
CA ALA A 4 -24.59 15.20 -0.85
C ALA A 4 -23.70 13.97 -0.99
N GLY A 5 -22.43 14.19 -1.29
CA GLY A 5 -21.44 13.12 -1.28
C GLY A 5 -21.42 12.42 0.09
N PRO A 6 -20.96 11.17 0.15
CA PRO A 6 -20.85 10.44 1.41
C PRO A 6 -20.00 11.26 2.39
N ARG A 7 -20.50 11.40 3.62
CA ARG A 7 -19.90 12.26 4.64
C ARG A 7 -18.80 11.47 5.37
N SER A 8 -17.62 12.09 5.54
CA SER A 8 -16.52 11.58 6.37
C SER A 8 -16.96 11.19 7.80
N ASP A 9 -18.06 11.77 8.30
CA ASP A 9 -18.72 11.45 9.58
C ASP A 9 -19.12 9.95 9.73
N ALA A 10 -19.07 9.16 8.65
CA ALA A 10 -19.40 7.73 8.64
C ALA A 10 -18.21 6.79 8.93
N LEU A 11 -16.97 7.29 8.86
CA LEU A 11 -15.79 6.46 9.12
C LEU A 11 -15.56 6.26 10.63
N PRO A 12 -15.03 5.11 11.07
CA PRO A 12 -14.65 4.92 12.47
C PRO A 12 -13.65 5.97 12.95
N GLU A 13 -13.79 6.42 14.19
CA GLU A 13 -12.92 7.43 14.80
C GLU A 13 -11.43 7.05 14.75
N ALA A 14 -11.11 5.76 14.95
CA ALA A 14 -9.74 5.26 14.84
C ALA A 14 -9.16 5.45 13.43
N LEU A 15 -9.93 5.17 12.38
CA LEU A 15 -9.49 5.37 10.99
C LEU A 15 -9.29 6.87 10.68
N LEU A 16 -10.21 7.72 11.14
CA LEU A 16 -10.07 9.17 10.99
C LEU A 16 -8.84 9.71 11.72
N SER A 17 -8.57 9.22 12.94
CA SER A 17 -7.40 9.59 13.74
C SER A 17 -6.09 9.19 13.06
N ASP A 18 -6.03 8.00 12.46
CA ASP A 18 -4.83 7.53 11.77
C ASP A 18 -4.60 8.30 10.46
N ILE A 19 -5.68 8.64 9.74
CA ILE A 19 -5.62 9.53 8.57
C ILE A 19 -5.14 10.94 8.97
N ASP A 20 -5.63 11.50 10.08
CA ASP A 20 -5.18 12.82 10.57
C ASP A 20 -3.70 12.79 10.96
N THR A 21 -3.28 11.74 11.67
CA THR A 21 -1.88 11.53 12.08
C THR A 21 -0.93 11.39 10.89
N SER A 22 -1.40 10.86 9.77
CA SER A 22 -0.62 10.78 8.52
C SER A 22 -0.17 12.15 7.99
N GLY A 23 -0.90 13.22 8.35
CA GLY A 23 -0.57 14.60 7.98
C GLY A 23 -0.70 14.92 6.49
N TYR A 24 -1.26 14.03 5.67
CA TYR A 24 -1.31 14.17 4.22
C TYR A 24 -2.74 14.36 3.70
N TYR A 25 -3.13 15.63 3.48
CA TYR A 25 -4.48 16.05 3.10
C TYR A 25 -5.63 15.26 3.80
N PRO A 26 -5.71 15.22 5.14
CA PRO A 26 -6.59 14.30 5.86
C PRO A 26 -8.07 14.37 5.47
N ALA A 27 -8.59 15.57 5.21
CA ALA A 27 -9.98 15.76 4.77
C ALA A 27 -10.24 15.15 3.40
N LEU A 28 -9.33 15.36 2.43
CA LEU A 28 -9.44 14.78 1.09
C LEU A 28 -9.37 13.25 1.16
N VAL A 29 -8.40 12.72 1.88
CA VAL A 29 -8.23 11.26 2.04
C VAL A 29 -9.46 10.65 2.70
N SER A 30 -9.98 11.27 3.75
CA SER A 30 -11.19 10.80 4.44
C SER A 30 -12.41 10.78 3.53
N ASP A 31 -12.62 11.82 2.71
CA ASP A 31 -13.73 11.87 1.75
C ASP A 31 -13.61 10.79 0.67
N VAL A 32 -12.40 10.55 0.17
CA VAL A 32 -12.15 9.51 -0.84
C VAL A 32 -12.35 8.11 -0.25
N VAL A 33 -11.88 7.86 0.98
CA VAL A 33 -12.10 6.60 1.70
C VAL A 33 -13.59 6.38 1.95
N ALA A 34 -14.30 7.39 2.47
CA ALA A 34 -15.76 7.31 2.70
C ALA A 34 -16.52 7.05 1.39
N THR A 35 -16.10 7.68 0.29
CA THR A 35 -16.69 7.47 -1.04
C THR A 35 -16.48 6.06 -1.57
N ALA A 36 -15.27 5.52 -1.45
CA ALA A 36 -14.95 4.18 -1.92
C ALA A 36 -15.61 3.09 -1.07
N LEU A 37 -15.68 3.30 0.25
CA LEU A 37 -16.28 2.38 1.20
C LEU A 37 -17.81 2.36 1.09
N GLY A 38 -18.46 3.51 0.89
CA GLY A 38 -19.92 3.61 0.92
C GLY A 38 -20.47 3.22 2.30
N ASP A 39 -21.48 2.35 2.33
CA ASP A 39 -22.14 1.93 3.57
C ASP A 39 -21.51 0.69 4.25
N ASP A 40 -20.38 0.19 3.72
CA ASP A 40 -19.72 -1.00 4.28
C ASP A 40 -19.06 -0.69 5.63
N THR A 41 -19.05 -1.69 6.51
CA THR A 41 -18.35 -1.60 7.78
C THR A 41 -16.84 -1.81 7.61
N VAL A 42 -16.06 -1.11 8.44
CA VAL A 42 -14.61 -1.34 8.55
C VAL A 42 -14.36 -2.50 9.51
N VAL A 43 -13.74 -3.57 9.01
CA VAL A 43 -13.29 -4.72 9.82
C VAL A 43 -11.89 -4.46 10.39
N SER A 44 -11.01 -3.89 9.57
CA SER A 44 -9.65 -3.49 9.96
C SER A 44 -9.12 -2.47 8.95
N HIS A 45 -8.19 -1.63 9.36
CA HIS A 45 -7.54 -0.68 8.46
C HIS A 45 -6.05 -0.54 8.77
N LEU A 46 -5.32 0.02 7.80
CA LEU A 46 -3.94 0.44 7.92
C LEU A 46 -3.77 1.75 7.14
N VAL A 47 -3.22 2.77 7.78
CA VAL A 47 -2.81 4.02 7.13
C VAL A 47 -1.29 4.05 7.15
N HIS A 48 -0.67 4.22 5.99
CA HIS A 48 0.79 4.28 5.86
C HIS A 48 1.18 5.48 5.03
N ALA A 49 1.90 6.42 5.62
CA ALA A 49 2.44 7.58 4.94
C ALA A 49 3.93 7.37 4.68
N GLU A 50 4.35 7.60 3.44
CA GLU A 50 5.75 7.54 3.06
C GLU A 50 6.20 8.91 2.59
N THR A 51 7.44 9.25 2.92
CA THR A 51 8.12 10.40 2.33
C THR A 51 9.34 9.90 1.59
N THR A 52 9.28 9.96 0.26
CA THR A 52 10.42 9.61 -0.60
C THR A 52 11.14 10.89 -1.02
N PHE A 53 12.47 10.83 -0.96
CA PHE A 53 13.35 11.89 -1.42
C PHE A 53 13.99 11.42 -2.72
N ASP A 54 13.61 12.05 -3.83
CA ASP A 54 14.39 11.97 -5.08
C ASP A 54 15.27 13.21 -5.18
N SER A 55 16.35 13.11 -5.96
CA SER A 55 17.34 14.14 -6.26
C SER A 55 16.76 15.52 -6.62
N GLU A 56 15.52 15.58 -7.09
CA GLU A 56 14.85 16.83 -7.50
C GLU A 56 13.56 17.15 -6.73
N THR A 57 12.93 16.18 -6.04
CA THR A 57 11.61 16.38 -5.41
C THR A 57 11.40 15.52 -4.17
N VAL A 58 10.78 16.12 -3.15
CA VAL A 58 10.18 15.38 -2.02
C VAL A 58 8.78 14.96 -2.45
N ARG A 59 8.50 13.66 -2.44
CA ARG A 59 7.16 13.12 -2.69
C ARG A 59 6.61 12.57 -1.39
N ARG A 60 5.46 13.09 -0.99
CA ARG A 60 4.70 12.54 0.14
C ARG A 60 3.49 11.84 -0.44
N HIS A 61 3.29 10.60 -0.02
CA HIS A 61 2.09 9.87 -0.36
C HIS A 61 1.57 9.12 0.85
N VAL A 62 0.28 8.85 0.84
CA VAL A 62 -0.39 8.03 1.85
C VAL A 62 -1.17 6.93 1.17
N THR A 63 -1.02 5.72 1.70
CA THR A 63 -1.79 4.55 1.32
C THR A 63 -2.69 4.16 2.50
N VAL A 64 -3.99 4.14 2.26
CA VAL A 64 -5.01 3.67 3.21
C VAL A 64 -5.57 2.34 2.71
N LEU A 65 -5.40 1.30 3.50
CA LEU A 65 -6.00 -0.01 3.29
C LEU A 65 -7.18 -0.16 4.24
N VAL A 66 -8.37 -0.46 3.71
CA VAL A 66 -9.58 -0.72 4.49
C VAL A 66 -10.13 -2.10 4.12
N LEU A 67 -10.10 -3.00 5.09
CA LEU A 67 -10.74 -4.30 4.98
C LEU A 67 -12.21 -4.16 5.37
N ALA A 68 -13.10 -4.44 4.42
CA ALA A 68 -14.54 -4.61 4.63
C ALA A 68 -14.90 -6.12 4.58
N PRO A 69 -16.14 -6.54 4.92
CA PRO A 69 -16.50 -7.96 5.01
C PRO A 69 -16.22 -8.79 3.75
N HIS A 70 -16.31 -8.19 2.56
CA HIS A 70 -16.20 -8.89 1.27
C HIS A 70 -15.23 -8.26 0.28
N ARG A 71 -14.58 -7.15 0.65
CA ARG A 71 -13.63 -6.45 -0.22
C ARG A 71 -12.52 -5.75 0.57
N LEU A 72 -11.40 -5.57 -0.09
CA LEU A 72 -10.35 -4.65 0.31
C LEU A 72 -10.54 -3.34 -0.50
N VAL A 73 -10.60 -2.22 0.20
CA VAL A 73 -10.56 -0.89 -0.42
C VAL A 73 -9.16 -0.32 -0.22
N VAL A 74 -8.54 0.14 -1.29
CA VAL A 74 -7.23 0.78 -1.29
C VAL A 74 -7.43 2.21 -1.72
N VAL A 75 -6.93 3.16 -0.94
CA VAL A 75 -6.88 4.57 -1.33
C VAL A 75 -5.44 5.00 -1.32
N HIS A 76 -5.00 5.62 -2.39
CA HIS A 76 -3.67 6.19 -2.49
C HIS A 76 -3.80 7.68 -2.82
N ALA A 77 -3.16 8.53 -2.04
CA ALA A 77 -3.08 9.95 -2.34
C ALA A 77 -1.63 10.41 -2.39
N ASP A 78 -1.28 11.16 -3.42
CA ASP A 78 0.04 11.72 -3.67
C ASP A 78 -0.07 13.13 -4.25
N ASP A 79 1.05 13.84 -4.29
CA ASP A 79 1.18 15.10 -5.01
C ASP A 79 2.20 14.96 -6.12
N HIS A 80 1.92 15.70 -7.17
CA HIS A 80 2.82 15.85 -8.29
C HIS A 80 3.16 17.34 -8.37
N ALA A 81 4.45 17.67 -8.27
CA ALA A 81 4.91 18.98 -8.70
C ALA A 81 4.56 19.14 -10.19
N PRO A 82 4.02 20.29 -10.63
CA PRO A 82 3.79 20.53 -12.05
C PRO A 82 5.10 20.34 -12.80
N SER A 83 5.15 19.40 -13.76
CA SER A 83 6.27 19.35 -14.70
C SER A 83 6.15 20.51 -15.69
N ALA A 84 7.27 21.03 -16.17
CA ALA A 84 7.30 22.10 -17.19
C ALA A 84 6.55 21.72 -18.49
N ASP A 85 6.30 20.42 -18.71
CA ASP A 85 5.58 19.89 -19.88
C ASP A 85 4.07 19.74 -19.66
N THR A 86 3.56 20.03 -18.46
CA THR A 86 2.12 19.99 -18.14
C THR A 86 1.51 21.38 -18.31
N PRO A 87 0.39 21.56 -19.05
CA PRO A 87 -0.29 22.86 -19.23
C PRO A 87 -0.84 23.51 -17.93
N ALA A 88 -0.53 22.92 -16.78
CA ALA A 88 -1.05 23.21 -15.46
C ALA A 88 -0.12 24.12 -14.63
N GLU A 89 0.87 24.81 -15.21
CA GLU A 89 1.74 25.75 -14.46
C GLU A 89 0.97 26.83 -13.68
N HIS A 90 -0.27 27.13 -14.08
CA HIS A 90 -1.16 28.08 -13.39
C HIS A 90 -1.99 27.46 -12.26
N LEU A 91 -2.02 26.13 -12.17
CA LEU A 91 -2.62 25.40 -11.07
C LEU A 91 -1.52 25.24 -9.99
N GLY A 92 -1.85 25.53 -8.73
CA GLY A 92 -0.92 25.30 -7.62
C GLY A 92 -0.59 23.81 -7.44
N ALA A 93 -0.09 23.41 -6.26
CA ALA A 93 0.11 21.99 -5.95
C ALA A 93 -1.15 21.17 -6.26
N VAL A 94 -1.02 20.15 -7.11
CA VAL A 94 -2.10 19.23 -7.47
C VAL A 94 -1.88 17.93 -6.71
N ALA A 95 -2.81 17.59 -5.83
CA ALA A 95 -2.88 16.28 -5.21
C ALA A 95 -3.81 15.37 -6.03
N THR A 96 -3.38 14.14 -6.27
CA THR A 96 -4.20 13.09 -6.86
C THR A 96 -4.56 12.09 -5.78
N ALA A 97 -5.84 11.73 -5.68
CA ALA A 97 -6.29 10.65 -4.80
C ALA A 97 -7.04 9.62 -5.65
N THR A 98 -6.60 8.38 -5.58
CA THR A 98 -7.17 7.24 -6.31
C THR A 98 -7.74 6.25 -5.31
N SER A 99 -8.80 5.55 -5.71
CA SER A 99 -9.37 4.45 -4.92
C SER A 99 -9.60 3.22 -5.79
N GLU A 100 -9.25 2.05 -5.26
CA GLU A 100 -9.47 0.75 -5.87
C GLU A 100 -10.27 -0.12 -4.91
N THR A 101 -11.20 -0.92 -5.45
CA THR A 101 -12.00 -1.87 -4.69
C THR A 101 -11.74 -3.28 -5.22
N ILE A 102 -11.25 -4.15 -4.35
CA ILE A 102 -10.84 -5.51 -4.69
C ILE A 102 -11.71 -6.49 -3.91
N PRO A 103 -12.56 -7.31 -4.58
CA PRO A 103 -13.25 -8.40 -3.92
C PRO A 103 -12.25 -9.34 -3.23
N LEU A 104 -12.52 -9.78 -1.99
CA LEU A 104 -11.55 -10.62 -1.26
C LEU A 104 -11.22 -11.92 -1.99
N GLY A 105 -12.17 -12.49 -2.74
CA GLY A 105 -11.92 -13.67 -3.58
C GLY A 105 -10.96 -13.45 -4.77
N ARG A 106 -10.55 -12.21 -5.05
CA ARG A 106 -9.54 -11.86 -6.06
C ARG A 106 -8.16 -11.57 -5.47
N VAL A 107 -8.07 -11.34 -4.16
CA VAL A 107 -6.77 -11.18 -3.49
C VAL A 107 -6.09 -12.54 -3.48
N ARG A 108 -5.01 -12.67 -4.26
CA ARG A 108 -4.28 -13.92 -4.47
C ARG A 108 -3.44 -14.31 -3.27
N GLY A 109 -2.95 -13.33 -2.51
CA GLY A 109 -2.12 -13.59 -1.35
C GLY A 109 -1.78 -12.36 -0.53
N VAL A 110 -1.36 -12.64 0.70
CA VAL A 110 -0.74 -11.71 1.63
C VAL A 110 0.61 -12.29 1.99
N MET A 111 1.69 -11.54 1.76
CA MET A 111 3.03 -11.93 2.18
C MET A 111 3.57 -10.93 3.20
N LEU A 112 4.15 -11.46 4.28
CA LEU A 112 4.86 -10.70 5.28
C LEU A 112 6.31 -11.18 5.32
N ALA A 113 7.24 -10.27 5.06
CA ALA A 113 8.65 -10.49 5.37
C ALA A 113 8.99 -9.74 6.65
N HIS A 114 9.66 -10.42 7.60
CA HIS A 114 10.10 -9.82 8.85
C HIS A 114 11.61 -9.62 8.81
N VAL A 115 12.07 -8.43 9.20
CA VAL A 115 13.51 -8.18 9.37
C VAL A 115 13.84 -8.22 10.86
N VAL A 116 14.80 -9.09 11.21
CA VAL A 116 15.27 -9.31 12.58
C VAL A 116 16.77 -9.02 12.63
N SER A 117 17.14 -7.99 13.38
CA SER A 117 18.54 -7.67 13.69
C SER A 117 19.07 -8.61 14.79
N ALA A 118 20.33 -9.03 14.69
CA ALA A 118 20.98 -9.92 15.66
C ALA A 118 20.12 -11.16 15.99
N PRO A 119 19.82 -12.03 15.00
CA PRO A 119 18.94 -13.19 15.20
C PRO A 119 19.41 -14.16 16.30
N GLU A 120 20.69 -14.15 16.66
CA GLU A 120 21.26 -14.88 17.78
C GLU A 120 20.67 -14.48 19.15
N ASP A 121 20.21 -13.23 19.28
CA ASP A 121 19.61 -12.68 20.51
C ASP A 121 18.07 -12.72 20.48
N TYR A 122 17.48 -13.37 19.48
CA TYR A 122 16.03 -13.38 19.25
C TYR A 122 15.26 -13.97 20.45
N ARG A 123 14.21 -13.26 20.86
CA ARG A 123 13.28 -13.72 21.90
C ARG A 123 11.93 -14.03 21.28
N PRO A 124 11.32 -15.19 21.57
CA PRO A 124 9.96 -15.48 21.11
C PRO A 124 8.99 -14.33 21.44
N GLY A 125 8.26 -13.87 20.43
CA GLY A 125 7.36 -12.71 20.54
C GLY A 125 7.99 -11.35 20.24
N SER A 126 9.31 -11.26 19.99
CA SER A 126 9.99 -10.01 19.67
C SER A 126 10.18 -9.77 18.16
N LEU A 127 9.30 -10.33 17.31
CA LEU A 127 9.27 -9.99 15.88
C LEU A 127 8.76 -8.56 15.76
N GLY A 128 9.59 -7.58 15.43
CA GLY A 128 9.06 -6.21 15.41
C GLY A 128 10.05 -5.08 15.30
N ARG A 129 11.03 -5.16 14.40
CA ARG A 129 11.77 -3.94 14.03
C ARG A 129 11.33 -3.41 12.67
N GLU A 130 10.98 -4.32 11.77
CA GLU A 130 10.54 -3.97 10.43
C GLU A 130 9.77 -5.14 9.80
N ILE A 131 8.74 -4.80 9.01
CA ILE A 131 8.04 -5.72 8.13
C ILE A 131 7.94 -5.15 6.72
N THR A 132 7.91 -6.04 5.73
CA THR A 132 7.40 -5.74 4.40
C THR A 132 6.09 -6.49 4.19
N LEU A 133 5.00 -5.75 3.99
CA LEU A 133 3.69 -6.27 3.63
C LEU A 133 3.53 -6.20 2.12
N LYS A 134 3.25 -7.34 1.49
CA LYS A 134 2.91 -7.39 0.07
C LYS A 134 1.54 -7.99 -0.16
N LEU A 135 0.77 -7.37 -1.05
CA LEU A 135 -0.55 -7.81 -1.47
C LEU A 135 -0.58 -7.90 -2.99
N GLY A 136 -1.19 -8.97 -3.50
CA GLY A 136 -1.36 -9.16 -4.95
C GLY A 136 -2.78 -9.65 -5.28
N TRP A 137 -3.37 -9.06 -6.30
CA TRP A 137 -4.64 -9.43 -6.94
C TRP A 137 -4.56 -9.42 -8.47
N GLY A 138 -3.43 -8.96 -9.03
CA GLY A 138 -3.07 -9.12 -10.45
C GLY A 138 -3.80 -8.16 -11.36
N THR A 139 -3.96 -6.88 -10.94
CA THR A 139 -4.50 -5.84 -11.82
C THR A 139 -3.48 -5.46 -12.90
N VAL A 140 -2.17 -5.46 -12.57
CA VAL A 140 -1.07 -5.23 -13.53
C VAL A 140 0.14 -6.14 -13.18
N ALA A 141 0.60 -6.94 -14.14
CA ALA A 141 1.85 -7.70 -13.99
C ALA A 141 2.99 -6.95 -14.69
N ALA A 142 4.05 -6.64 -13.95
CA ALA A 142 5.29 -6.13 -14.52
C ALA A 142 6.19 -7.31 -14.89
N ILE A 143 6.64 -7.35 -16.15
CA ILE A 143 7.58 -8.36 -16.63
C ILE A 143 8.92 -7.64 -16.86
N ASP A 144 9.89 -7.92 -16.00
CA ASP A 144 11.28 -7.52 -16.23
C ASP A 144 11.96 -8.63 -17.04
N ILE A 145 12.52 -8.26 -18.20
CA ILE A 145 13.12 -9.20 -19.15
C ILE A 145 14.51 -8.69 -19.50
N MET A 146 15.50 -9.54 -19.30
CA MET A 146 16.89 -9.27 -19.66
C MET A 146 17.49 -10.42 -20.48
N PRO A 147 18.49 -10.14 -21.33
CA PRO A 147 19.22 -11.21 -22.03
C PRO A 147 19.85 -12.16 -21.00
N ALA A 148 19.60 -13.46 -21.16
CA ALA A 148 20.16 -14.46 -20.27
C ALA A 148 21.69 -14.50 -20.44
N GLN A 149 22.44 -14.50 -19.33
CA GLN A 149 23.90 -14.47 -19.35
C GLN A 149 24.50 -15.87 -19.09
N CYS A 150 25.58 -16.17 -19.81
CA CYS A 150 26.41 -17.35 -19.55
C CYS A 150 27.63 -16.95 -18.72
N ALA A 151 28.04 -17.81 -17.78
CA ALA A 151 29.26 -17.62 -17.01
C ALA A 151 30.55 -17.77 -17.85
N ASP A 152 30.44 -18.27 -19.09
CA ASP A 152 31.56 -18.38 -20.03
C ASP A 152 31.70 -17.09 -20.86
N PRO A 153 32.78 -16.31 -20.67
CA PRO A 153 33.03 -15.07 -21.40
C PRO A 153 33.39 -15.28 -22.87
N GLN A 154 33.56 -16.52 -23.34
CA GLN A 154 33.81 -16.86 -24.74
C GLN A 154 32.56 -17.47 -25.42
N CYS A 155 31.43 -17.53 -24.73
CA CYS A 155 30.20 -18.05 -25.30
C CYS A 155 29.52 -17.01 -26.20
N GLU A 156 29.40 -17.30 -27.49
CA GLU A 156 28.68 -16.47 -28.48
C GLU A 156 27.24 -16.98 -28.75
N ALA A 157 26.76 -17.96 -27.97
CA ALA A 157 25.44 -18.53 -28.15
C ALA A 157 24.34 -17.57 -27.64
N ASP A 158 23.23 -17.49 -28.38
CA ASP A 158 22.03 -16.82 -27.91
C ASP A 158 21.33 -17.71 -26.87
N HIS A 159 21.33 -17.26 -25.62
CA HIS A 159 20.70 -17.95 -24.49
C HIS A 159 19.25 -17.51 -24.27
N GLY A 160 18.71 -16.69 -25.15
CA GLY A 160 17.39 -16.12 -25.03
C GLY A 160 17.31 -15.07 -23.92
N TYR A 161 16.14 -14.96 -23.32
CA TYR A 161 15.86 -14.00 -22.26
C TYR A 161 15.48 -14.73 -20.99
N GLU A 162 15.95 -14.20 -19.87
CA GLU A 162 15.42 -14.52 -18.54
C GLU A 162 14.58 -13.35 -18.05
N GLY A 163 13.61 -13.64 -17.18
CA GLY A 163 12.76 -12.60 -16.64
C GLY A 163 12.09 -12.98 -15.35
N THR A 164 11.70 -11.97 -14.59
CA THR A 164 10.92 -12.12 -13.38
C THR A 164 9.56 -11.46 -13.58
N ILE A 165 8.51 -12.12 -13.06
CA ILE A 165 7.16 -11.57 -13.04
C ILE A 165 6.92 -11.06 -11.63
N GLY A 166 6.78 -9.74 -11.49
CA GLY A 166 6.28 -9.11 -10.28
C GLY A 166 4.76 -9.03 -10.35
N ASP A 167 4.08 -9.57 -9.34
CA ASP A 167 2.61 -9.68 -9.28
C ASP A 167 2.05 -9.04 -7.98
N ASP A 168 2.87 -8.25 -7.28
CA ASP A 168 2.49 -7.53 -6.06
C ASP A 168 1.93 -6.15 -6.45
N ASP A 169 0.63 -5.93 -6.25
CA ASP A 169 -0.03 -4.64 -6.52
C ASP A 169 0.28 -3.59 -5.43
N ILE A 170 0.52 -4.03 -4.18
CA ILE A 170 0.93 -3.18 -3.06
C ILE A 170 2.13 -3.78 -2.34
N THR A 171 3.15 -2.96 -2.08
CA THR A 171 4.28 -3.26 -1.20
C THR A 171 4.45 -2.12 -0.21
N LEU A 172 4.29 -2.39 1.08
CA LEU A 172 4.51 -1.42 2.15
C LEU A 172 5.64 -1.90 3.06
N ARG A 173 6.60 -1.01 3.36
CA ARG A 173 7.69 -1.28 4.29
C ARG A 173 7.46 -0.45 5.54
N ILE A 174 7.18 -1.12 6.66
CA ILE A 174 6.88 -0.47 7.94
C ILE A 174 7.96 -0.82 8.94
N THR A 175 8.51 0.18 9.62
CA THR A 175 9.59 0.06 10.60
C THR A 175 9.20 0.74 11.90
N GLY A 176 9.58 0.17 13.04
CA GLY A 176 9.32 0.82 14.34
C GLY A 176 10.12 2.11 14.53
N GLU A 177 11.30 2.20 13.90
CA GLU A 177 12.21 3.34 14.03
C GLU A 177 11.76 4.58 13.25
N VAL A 178 11.11 4.40 12.09
CA VAL A 178 10.63 5.49 11.24
C VAL A 178 9.14 5.74 11.45
N ASP A 179 8.34 4.68 11.47
CA ASP A 179 6.88 4.76 11.45
C ASP A 179 6.26 4.67 12.84
N GLY A 180 7.05 4.27 13.84
CA GLY A 180 6.62 4.03 15.22
C GLY A 180 6.13 2.61 15.47
N ASP A 181 6.31 2.15 16.72
CA ASP A 181 5.93 0.80 17.15
C ASP A 181 4.43 0.53 17.01
N ASP A 182 3.59 1.55 17.23
CA ASP A 182 2.12 1.43 17.12
C ASP A 182 1.68 1.14 15.67
N THR A 183 2.23 1.88 14.70
CA THR A 183 1.99 1.66 13.25
C THR A 183 2.46 0.28 12.83
N LEU A 184 3.62 -0.16 13.35
CA LEU A 184 4.16 -1.49 13.06
C LEU A 184 3.26 -2.60 13.61
N GLU A 185 2.76 -2.48 14.84
CA GLU A 185 1.81 -3.44 15.41
C GLU A 185 0.47 -3.43 14.68
N GLN A 186 -0.04 -2.24 14.32
CA GLN A 186 -1.27 -2.13 13.51
C GLN A 186 -1.11 -2.82 12.16
N ALA A 187 0.03 -2.66 11.49
CA ALA A 187 0.31 -3.31 10.22
C ALA A 187 0.33 -4.85 10.34
N LYS A 188 0.94 -5.39 11.41
CA LYS A 188 0.90 -6.83 11.72
C LYS A 188 -0.53 -7.30 11.99
N GLN A 189 -1.29 -6.54 12.77
CA GLN A 189 -2.68 -6.87 13.08
C GLN A 189 -3.54 -6.86 11.81
N PHE A 190 -3.44 -5.83 10.99
CA PHE A 190 -4.14 -5.71 9.72
C PHE A 190 -3.84 -6.93 8.82
N ALA A 191 -2.55 -7.26 8.63
CA ALA A 191 -2.15 -8.39 7.82
C ALA A 191 -2.67 -9.73 8.36
N ALA A 192 -2.71 -9.90 9.69
CA ALA A 192 -3.28 -11.09 10.33
C ALA A 192 -4.81 -11.19 10.15
N VAL A 193 -5.53 -10.06 10.21
CA VAL A 193 -6.99 -10.03 9.96
C VAL A 193 -7.28 -10.32 8.49
N LEU A 194 -6.55 -9.68 7.57
CA LEU A 194 -6.69 -9.90 6.13
C LEU A 194 -6.38 -11.36 5.76
N SER A 195 -5.25 -11.91 6.20
CA SER A 195 -4.87 -13.31 5.96
C SER A 195 -5.97 -14.30 6.40
N ARG A 196 -6.55 -14.07 7.59
CA ARG A 196 -7.68 -14.86 8.09
C ARG A 196 -8.94 -14.69 7.24
N ALA A 197 -9.23 -13.48 6.76
CA ALA A 197 -10.39 -13.24 5.89
C ALA A 197 -10.26 -13.98 4.55
N LEU A 198 -9.04 -14.03 3.97
CA LEU A 198 -8.76 -14.78 2.74
C LEU A 198 -8.83 -16.30 2.92
N GLY A 199 -8.47 -16.79 4.11
CA GLY A 199 -8.53 -18.22 4.44
C GLY A 199 -9.93 -18.75 4.74
N GLN A 200 -10.95 -17.88 4.85
CA GLN A 200 -12.33 -18.31 5.09
C GLN A 200 -12.99 -18.78 3.79
N PRO A 201 -13.67 -19.94 3.77
CA PRO A 201 -14.41 -20.37 2.60
C PRO A 201 -15.47 -19.33 2.27
N THR A 202 -15.48 -18.89 1.00
CA THR A 202 -16.49 -17.98 0.48
C THR A 202 -17.86 -18.65 0.64
N ARG A 203 -18.75 -18.00 1.38
CA ARG A 203 -20.08 -18.54 1.71
C ARG A 203 -21.06 -18.32 0.57
#